data_AF-A0AAE9A7J8-F1
#
_entry.id   AF-A0AAE9A7J8-F1
#
_cell.length_a   1.000
_cell.length_b   1.000
_cell.length_c   1.000
_cell.angle_alpha   90.00
_cell.angle_beta   90.00
_cell.angle_gamma   90.00
#
_symmetry.space_group_name_H-M   'P 1'
#
loop_
_entity.id
_entity.type
_entity.pdbx_description
1 polymer ?
#
loop_
_entity_poly.entity_id
_entity_poly.type
_entity_poly.pdbx_seq_one_letter_code
_entity_poly.pdbx_strand_id
1 'polypeptide(L)'
;MFVKASIAVVLLLAATAHAGFFDDVQGVSSDVGNFFSTQFQNAKDLFSNNQDELTKNVERVKELLTGLKEKVKGLEPLANDAQKETLKKVDEFLAKVTEFQTEVKAEGAEKFEENKSKWNQMVTDIFDKGGLNSVMKLVGLQNSAPVSSFVSAALAPVFYMIFVH
;
A
#
# COMPACT_ATOMS: atom_id res chain seq x y z
N MET A 1 51.01 3.49 30.31
CA MET A 1 49.85 2.94 31.05
C MET A 1 48.62 3.15 30.19
N PHE A 2 47.92 2.05 29.86
CA PHE A 2 46.46 1.86 29.71
C PHE A 2 45.62 3.05 29.15
N VAL A 3 44.79 2.97 28.10
CA VAL A 3 43.97 1.89 27.53
C VAL A 3 43.63 2.24 26.06
N LYS A 4 43.66 1.25 25.16
CA LYS A 4 43.00 1.29 23.85
C LYS A 4 41.48 1.31 24.05
N ALA A 5 40.79 2.35 23.63
CA ALA A 5 39.33 2.34 23.54
C ALA A 5 38.90 2.36 22.06
N SER A 6 38.73 1.16 21.52
CA SER A 6 37.94 0.92 20.32
C SER A 6 36.51 1.38 20.57
N ILE A 7 35.99 2.29 19.75
CA ILE A 7 34.54 2.54 19.69
C ILE A 7 34.11 2.33 18.25
N ALA A 8 33.90 1.06 17.90
CA ALA A 8 33.05 0.68 16.79
C ALA A 8 31.60 0.91 17.25
N VAL A 9 31.00 2.03 16.85
CA VAL A 9 29.55 2.21 16.96
C VAL A 9 28.93 1.41 15.83
N VAL A 10 28.57 0.17 16.15
CA VAL A 10 27.67 -0.65 15.34
C VAL A 10 26.29 0.02 15.43
N LEU A 11 25.91 0.77 14.39
CA LEU A 11 24.52 1.19 14.19
C LEU A 11 23.73 -0.03 13.69
N LEU A 12 23.36 -0.87 14.65
CA LEU A 12 22.33 -1.88 14.50
C LEU A 12 20.99 -1.15 14.53
N LEU A 13 20.64 -0.46 13.44
CA LEU A 13 19.27 -0.01 13.25
C LEU A 13 18.44 -1.26 12.91
N ALA A 14 17.54 -1.56 13.84
CA ALA A 14 16.61 -2.66 13.78
C ALA A 14 15.90 -2.72 12.44
N ALA A 15 16.24 -3.73 11.63
CA ALA A 15 15.29 -4.28 10.68
C ALA A 15 14.24 -5.02 11.51
N THR A 16 13.30 -4.28 12.10
CA THR A 16 12.01 -4.87 12.42
C THR A 16 11.40 -5.22 11.07
N ALA A 17 11.59 -6.47 10.65
CA ALA A 17 10.75 -7.06 9.62
C ALA A 17 9.34 -7.03 10.19
N HIS A 18 8.61 -5.93 9.97
CA HIS A 18 7.17 -5.97 10.03
C HIS A 18 6.78 -7.02 9.01
N ALA A 19 6.30 -8.17 9.48
CA ALA A 19 5.62 -9.12 8.62
C ALA A 19 4.60 -8.31 7.83
N GLY A 20 4.75 -8.31 6.50
CA GLY A 20 3.89 -7.52 5.63
C GLY A 20 2.43 -7.92 5.86
N PHE A 21 1.49 -7.00 5.66
CA PHE A 21 0.06 -7.29 5.86
C PHE A 21 -0.40 -8.57 5.11
N PHE A 22 0.26 -8.92 3.99
CA PHE A 22 -0.05 -10.10 3.18
C PHE A 22 0.85 -11.33 3.41
N ASP A 23 1.77 -11.32 4.37
CA ASP A 23 2.78 -12.38 4.54
C ASP A 23 2.16 -13.79 4.71
N ASP A 24 1.08 -13.90 5.49
CA ASP A 24 0.34 -15.15 5.72
C ASP A 24 -0.84 -15.38 4.76
N VAL A 25 -1.05 -14.53 3.75
CA VAL A 25 -2.24 -14.58 2.88
C VAL A 25 -1.92 -15.43 1.65
N GLN A 26 -2.62 -16.54 1.49
CA GLN A 26 -2.44 -17.39 0.31
C GLN A 26 -3.05 -16.72 -0.93
N GLY A 27 -2.28 -16.66 -2.01
CA GLY A 27 -2.72 -16.07 -3.27
C GLY A 27 -2.54 -14.56 -3.40
N VAL A 28 -1.83 -13.92 -2.47
CA VAL A 28 -1.33 -12.54 -2.66
C VAL A 28 0.18 -12.57 -2.92
N SER A 29 0.57 -11.99 -4.05
CA SER A 29 1.96 -11.90 -4.46
C SER A 29 2.73 -10.84 -3.68
N SER A 30 4.04 -11.03 -3.56
CA SER A 30 4.92 -10.02 -2.96
C SER A 30 4.94 -8.71 -3.78
N ASP A 31 4.73 -8.76 -5.10
CA ASP A 31 4.58 -7.57 -5.96
C ASP A 31 3.41 -6.69 -5.50
N VAL A 32 2.28 -7.30 -5.14
CA VAL A 32 1.09 -6.59 -4.66
C VAL A 32 1.35 -5.92 -3.32
N GLY A 33 1.93 -6.67 -2.37
CA GLY A 33 2.32 -6.11 -1.08
C GLY A 33 3.26 -4.93 -1.23
N ASN A 34 4.28 -5.06 -2.10
CA ASN A 34 5.24 -3.99 -2.35
C ASN A 34 4.63 -2.79 -3.07
N PHE A 35 3.81 -3.01 -4.11
CA PHE A 35 3.12 -1.96 -4.86
C PHE A 35 2.25 -1.12 -3.94
N PHE A 36 1.34 -1.77 -3.19
CA PHE A 36 0.43 -1.01 -2.34
C PHE A 36 1.17 -0.32 -1.20
N SER A 37 2.17 -0.97 -0.60
CA SER A 37 2.91 -0.37 0.52
C SER A 37 3.87 0.75 0.13
N THR A 38 4.35 0.83 -1.12
CA THR A 38 5.45 1.75 -1.49
C THR A 38 5.17 2.63 -2.72
N GLN A 39 4.34 2.18 -3.65
CA GLN A 39 4.11 2.86 -4.93
C GLN A 39 2.71 3.48 -4.99
N PHE A 40 1.73 2.83 -4.38
CA PHE A 40 0.34 3.29 -4.41
C PHE A 40 0.14 4.50 -3.50
N GLN A 41 -0.26 5.62 -4.07
CA GLN A 41 -0.64 6.84 -3.37
C GLN A 41 -2.15 7.09 -3.48
N ASN A 42 -2.75 6.79 -4.63
CA ASN A 42 -4.16 7.02 -4.91
C ASN A 42 -4.66 6.15 -6.07
N ALA A 43 -5.98 6.14 -6.30
CA ALA A 43 -6.62 5.31 -7.32
C ALA A 43 -6.06 5.52 -8.74
N LYS A 44 -5.52 6.70 -9.07
CA LYS A 44 -4.94 6.96 -10.40
C LYS A 44 -3.65 6.20 -10.66
N ASP A 45 -2.95 5.73 -9.61
CA ASP A 45 -1.76 4.90 -9.77
C ASP A 45 -2.10 3.50 -10.31
N LEU A 46 -3.39 3.15 -10.35
CA LEU A 46 -3.90 1.94 -10.99
C LEU A 46 -4.38 2.18 -12.43
N PHE A 47 -4.39 3.43 -12.91
CA PHE A 47 -4.77 3.71 -14.30
C PHE A 47 -3.74 3.09 -15.24
N SER A 48 -4.21 2.63 -16.39
CA SER A 48 -3.41 1.78 -17.29
C SER A 48 -3.25 2.42 -18.65
N ASN A 49 -2.06 2.31 -19.24
CA ASN A 49 -1.73 2.86 -20.55
C ASN A 49 -1.75 1.81 -21.67
N ASN A 50 -1.75 0.54 -21.32
CA ASN A 50 -1.82 -0.59 -22.25
C ASN A 50 -2.52 -1.80 -21.60
N GLN A 51 -2.79 -2.83 -22.41
CA GLN A 51 -3.51 -4.05 -21.99
C GLN A 51 -2.78 -4.83 -20.89
N ASP A 52 -1.44 -4.87 -20.94
CA ASP A 52 -0.64 -5.61 -19.96
C ASP A 52 -0.68 -4.92 -18.59
N GLU A 53 -0.53 -3.59 -18.56
CA GLU A 53 -0.71 -2.77 -17.36
C GLU A 53 -2.11 -2.93 -16.79
N LEU A 54 -3.14 -2.91 -17.64
CA LEU A 54 -4.53 -3.11 -17.22
C LEU A 54 -4.71 -4.47 -16.54
N THR A 55 -4.27 -5.54 -17.21
CA THR A 55 -4.37 -6.90 -16.67
C THR A 55 -3.65 -7.02 -15.33
N LYS A 56 -2.43 -6.46 -15.24
CA LYS A 56 -1.63 -6.44 -14.02
C LYS A 56 -2.29 -5.64 -12.90
N ASN A 57 -2.82 -4.46 -13.19
CA ASN A 57 -3.46 -3.60 -12.20
C ASN A 57 -4.78 -4.19 -11.68
N VAL A 58 -5.56 -4.83 -12.56
CA VAL A 58 -6.75 -5.61 -12.18
C VAL A 58 -6.38 -6.75 -11.23
N GLU A 59 -5.33 -7.50 -11.55
CA GLU A 59 -4.83 -8.58 -10.70
C GLU A 59 -4.37 -8.06 -9.33
N ARG A 60 -3.64 -6.94 -9.29
CA ARG A 60 -3.20 -6.31 -8.04
C ARG A 60 -4.36 -5.96 -7.12
N VAL A 61 -5.40 -5.31 -7.64
CA VAL A 61 -6.57 -4.94 -6.84
C VAL A 61 -7.34 -6.19 -6.38
N LYS A 62 -7.46 -7.21 -7.23
CA LYS A 62 -8.09 -8.48 -6.85
C LYS A 62 -7.36 -9.15 -5.69
N GLU A 63 -6.03 -9.20 -5.74
CA GLU A 63 -5.20 -9.78 -4.68
C GLU A 63 -5.29 -8.94 -3.39
N LEU A 64 -5.23 -7.60 -3.49
CA LEU A 64 -5.46 -6.69 -2.36
C LEU A 64 -6.80 -7.00 -1.67
N LEU A 65 -7.88 -7.08 -2.45
CA LEU A 65 -9.22 -7.35 -1.94
C LEU A 65 -9.36 -8.76 -1.35
N THR A 66 -8.68 -9.75 -1.95
CA THR A 66 -8.59 -11.12 -1.41
C THR A 66 -7.93 -11.11 -0.04
N GLY A 67 -6.76 -10.48 0.09
CA GLY A 67 -6.06 -10.42 1.37
C GLY A 67 -6.78 -9.57 2.42
N LEU A 68 -7.46 -8.51 2.01
CA LEU A 68 -8.37 -7.78 2.90
C LEU A 68 -9.49 -8.69 3.39
N LYS A 69 -10.18 -9.41 2.49
CA LYS A 69 -11.27 -10.34 2.83
C LYS A 69 -10.83 -11.39 3.85
N GLU A 70 -9.67 -12.01 3.65
CA GLU A 70 -9.14 -13.00 4.60
C GLU A 70 -8.87 -12.40 5.97
N LYS A 71 -8.47 -11.12 6.02
CA LYS A 71 -8.17 -10.39 7.26
C LYS A 71 -9.33 -9.57 7.82
N VAL A 72 -10.49 -9.47 7.15
CA VAL A 72 -11.65 -8.64 7.57
C VAL A 72 -11.99 -8.89 9.04
N LYS A 73 -12.08 -10.16 9.46
CA LYS A 73 -12.43 -10.52 10.85
C LYS A 73 -11.46 -9.97 11.89
N GLY A 74 -10.17 -9.82 11.53
CA GLY A 74 -9.16 -9.20 12.38
C GLY A 74 -9.15 -7.68 12.32
N LEU A 75 -9.66 -7.10 11.22
CA LEU A 75 -9.71 -5.65 11.01
C LEU A 75 -10.97 -5.00 11.59
N GLU A 76 -12.11 -5.70 11.57
CA GLU A 76 -13.37 -5.21 12.14
C GLU A 76 -13.25 -4.61 13.55
N PRO A 77 -12.59 -5.23 14.54
CA PRO A 77 -12.46 -4.64 15.87
C PRO A 77 -11.53 -3.43 15.93
N LEU A 78 -10.62 -3.26 14.96
CA LEU A 78 -9.68 -2.13 14.87
C LEU A 78 -10.23 -0.96 14.04
N ALA A 79 -11.21 -1.24 13.19
CA ALA A 79 -11.83 -0.29 12.29
C ALA A 79 -12.84 0.63 13.00
N ASN A 80 -12.91 1.88 12.56
CA ASN A 80 -14.03 2.76 12.89
C ASN A 80 -15.30 2.40 12.09
N ASP A 81 -16.44 3.01 12.40
CA ASP A 81 -17.72 2.65 11.78
C ASP A 81 -17.72 2.81 10.25
N ALA A 82 -17.07 3.85 9.72
CA ALA A 82 -16.95 4.05 8.27
C ALA A 82 -16.08 2.96 7.63
N GLN A 83 -14.96 2.60 8.25
CA GLN A 83 -14.09 1.52 7.78
C GLN A 83 -14.78 0.16 7.86
N LYS A 84 -15.59 -0.11 8.89
CA LYS A 84 -16.40 -1.33 9.00
C LYS A 84 -17.40 -1.44 7.86
N GLU A 85 -18.10 -0.35 7.55
CA GLU A 85 -19.01 -0.31 6.40
C GLU A 85 -18.29 -0.59 5.08
N THR A 86 -17.06 -0.08 4.90
CA THR A 86 -16.22 -0.44 3.75
C THR A 86 -15.79 -1.92 3.80
N LEU A 87 -15.36 -2.44 4.94
CA LEU A 87 -14.93 -3.84 5.10
C LEU A 87 -16.05 -4.82 4.73
N LYS A 88 -17.31 -4.51 5.09
CA LYS A 88 -18.49 -5.30 4.69
C LYS A 88 -18.70 -5.34 3.16
N LYS A 89 -18.23 -4.32 2.44
CA LYS A 89 -18.34 -4.23 0.97
C LYS A 89 -17.16 -4.86 0.24
N VAL A 90 -16.11 -5.30 0.93
CA VAL A 90 -14.93 -5.90 0.30
C VAL A 90 -15.30 -7.11 -0.56
N ASP A 91 -16.27 -7.93 -0.12
CA ASP A 91 -16.79 -9.05 -0.92
C ASP A 91 -17.44 -8.59 -2.24
N GLU A 92 -18.22 -7.51 -2.19
CA GLU A 92 -18.86 -6.92 -3.38
C GLU A 92 -17.81 -6.34 -4.33
N PHE A 93 -16.82 -5.63 -3.81
CA PHE A 93 -15.72 -5.11 -4.62
C PHE A 93 -14.91 -6.22 -5.27
N LEU A 94 -14.60 -7.29 -4.52
CA LEU A 94 -13.87 -8.44 -5.03
C LEU A 94 -14.64 -9.13 -6.17
N ALA A 95 -15.97 -9.26 -6.04
CA ALA A 95 -16.82 -9.80 -7.09
C ALA A 95 -16.74 -8.96 -8.37
N LYS A 96 -16.91 -7.64 -8.27
CA LYS A 96 -16.84 -6.70 -9.42
C LYS A 96 -15.50 -6.77 -10.13
N VAL A 97 -14.39 -6.76 -9.38
CA VAL A 97 -13.03 -6.83 -9.95
C VAL A 97 -12.78 -8.20 -10.60
N THR A 98 -13.31 -9.28 -10.02
CA THR A 98 -13.17 -10.64 -10.58
C THR A 98 -13.95 -10.81 -11.87
N GLU A 99 -15.17 -10.28 -11.93
CA GLU A 99 -15.99 -10.26 -13.15
C GLU A 99 -15.29 -9.46 -14.25
N PHE A 100 -14.84 -8.25 -13.92
CA PHE A 100 -14.09 -7.40 -14.86
C PHE A 100 -12.77 -8.04 -15.32
N GLN A 101 -12.04 -8.74 -14.45
CA GLN A 101 -10.85 -9.49 -14.85
C GLN A 101 -11.17 -10.54 -15.92
N THR A 102 -12.33 -11.19 -15.81
CA THR A 102 -12.77 -12.19 -16.78
C THR A 102 -13.12 -11.53 -18.12
N GLU A 103 -13.81 -10.39 -18.08
CA GLU A 103 -14.12 -9.57 -19.25
C GLU A 103 -12.85 -9.10 -19.98
N VAL A 104 -11.90 -8.48 -19.26
CA VAL A 104 -10.62 -8.00 -19.83
C VAL A 104 -9.82 -9.13 -20.49
N LYS A 105 -9.82 -10.33 -19.90
CA LYS A 105 -9.16 -11.50 -20.48
C LYS A 105 -9.85 -12.04 -21.73
N ALA A 106 -11.18 -11.96 -21.77
CA ALA A 106 -11.97 -12.43 -22.92
C ALA A 106 -11.90 -11.44 -24.10
N GLU A 107 -11.95 -10.15 -23.82
CA GLU A 107 -11.97 -9.09 -24.83
C GLU A 107 -10.58 -8.70 -25.35
N GLY A 108 -9.55 -8.86 -24.51
CA GLY A 108 -8.18 -8.56 -24.87
C GLY A 108 -7.93 -7.10 -25.27
N ALA A 109 -6.87 -6.88 -26.04
CA ALA A 109 -6.40 -5.55 -26.41
C ALA A 109 -7.35 -4.80 -27.37
N GLU A 110 -8.25 -5.50 -28.06
CA GLU A 110 -9.17 -4.89 -29.04
C GLU A 110 -10.14 -3.90 -28.37
N LYS A 111 -10.52 -4.16 -27.11
CA LYS A 111 -11.39 -3.28 -26.31
C LYS A 111 -10.65 -2.54 -25.21
N PHE A 112 -9.33 -2.39 -25.33
CA PHE A 112 -8.51 -1.77 -24.30
C PHE A 112 -9.03 -0.39 -23.88
N GLU A 113 -9.38 0.51 -24.81
CA GLU A 113 -9.84 1.86 -24.45
C GLU A 113 -11.19 1.84 -23.71
N GLU A 114 -12.11 0.94 -24.07
CA GLU A 114 -13.38 0.76 -23.37
C GLU A 114 -13.14 0.22 -21.95
N ASN A 115 -12.30 -0.81 -21.84
CA ASN A 115 -11.97 -1.44 -20.57
C ASN A 115 -11.16 -0.54 -19.67
N LYS A 116 -10.27 0.29 -20.22
CA LYS A 116 -9.55 1.33 -19.49
C LYS A 116 -10.51 2.33 -18.85
N SER A 117 -11.53 2.79 -19.58
CA SER A 117 -12.51 3.71 -19.01
C SER A 117 -13.31 3.05 -17.89
N LYS A 118 -13.81 1.82 -18.10
CA LYS A 118 -14.51 1.03 -17.08
C LYS A 118 -13.64 0.82 -15.84
N TRP A 119 -12.38 0.45 -16.04
CA TRP A 119 -11.40 0.22 -14.98
C TRP A 119 -11.14 1.47 -14.16
N ASN A 120 -10.86 2.61 -14.82
CA ASN A 120 -10.59 3.88 -14.14
C ASN A 120 -11.78 4.30 -13.27
N GLN A 121 -13.01 4.13 -13.78
CA GLN A 121 -14.21 4.37 -13.00
C GLN A 121 -14.32 3.39 -11.82
N MET A 122 -14.10 2.10 -12.06
CA MET A 122 -14.18 1.06 -11.03
C MET A 122 -13.20 1.30 -9.88
N VAL A 123 -11.92 1.58 -10.16
CA VAL A 123 -10.94 1.85 -9.09
C VAL A 123 -11.26 3.15 -8.35
N THR A 124 -11.75 4.18 -9.03
CA THR A 124 -12.19 5.42 -8.38
C THR A 124 -13.37 5.13 -7.45
N ASP A 125 -14.34 4.33 -7.91
CA ASP A 125 -15.53 3.98 -7.13
C ASP A 125 -15.17 3.09 -5.93
N ILE A 126 -14.20 2.19 -6.05
CA ILE A 126 -13.76 1.31 -4.95
C ILE A 126 -12.94 2.09 -3.92
N PHE A 127 -11.91 2.82 -4.37
CA PHE A 127 -10.94 3.44 -3.46
C PHE A 127 -11.44 4.76 -2.88
N ASP A 128 -12.00 5.64 -3.71
CA ASP A 128 -12.38 6.98 -3.29
C ASP A 128 -13.81 7.01 -2.75
N LYS A 129 -14.78 6.48 -3.51
CA LYS A 129 -16.20 6.48 -3.08
C LYS A 129 -16.53 5.35 -2.11
N GLY A 130 -15.93 4.18 -2.31
CA GLY A 130 -16.13 2.99 -1.49
C GLY A 130 -15.39 3.05 -0.16
N GLY A 131 -14.45 3.97 0.01
CA GLY A 131 -13.70 4.20 1.24
C GLY A 131 -12.54 3.24 1.46
N LEU A 132 -12.14 2.44 0.45
CA LEU A 132 -11.04 1.48 0.58
C LEU A 132 -9.73 2.17 0.96
N ASN A 133 -9.52 3.42 0.51
CA ASN A 133 -8.38 4.25 0.90
C ASN A 133 -8.24 4.38 2.43
N SER A 134 -9.38 4.53 3.15
CA SER A 134 -9.39 4.60 4.61
C SER A 134 -9.06 3.26 5.27
N VAL A 135 -9.45 2.15 4.63
CA VAL A 135 -9.09 0.79 5.09
C VAL A 135 -7.60 0.52 4.85
N MET A 136 -7.04 0.98 3.73
CA MET A 136 -5.61 0.84 3.45
C MET A 136 -4.72 1.52 4.49
N LYS A 137 -5.13 2.69 4.98
CA LYS A 137 -4.43 3.38 6.08
C LYS A 137 -4.47 2.59 7.38
N LEU A 138 -5.59 1.92 7.68
CA LEU A 138 -5.74 1.07 8.87
C LEU A 138 -4.74 -0.09 8.85
N VAL A 139 -4.53 -0.70 7.69
CA VAL A 139 -3.65 -1.87 7.52
C VAL A 139 -2.18 -1.50 7.27
N GLY A 140 -1.83 -0.22 7.36
CA GLY A 140 -0.46 0.27 7.16
C GLY A 140 0.02 0.22 5.71
N LEU A 141 -0.85 -0.10 4.75
CA LEU A 141 -0.50 -0.17 3.32
C LEU A 141 -0.40 1.19 2.64
N GLN A 142 -0.62 2.30 3.35
CA GLN A 142 -0.37 3.66 2.84
C GLN A 142 0.57 4.47 3.74
N ASN A 143 1.25 3.80 4.68
CA ASN A 143 2.06 4.45 5.70
C ASN A 143 3.56 4.44 5.39
N SER A 144 3.95 4.34 4.12
CA SER A 144 5.27 4.79 3.69
C SER A 144 5.18 6.27 3.35
N ALA A 145 5.34 7.12 4.36
CA ALA A 145 5.83 8.46 4.08
C ALA A 145 7.11 8.28 3.23
N PRO A 146 7.20 8.84 2.00
CA PRO A 146 8.51 9.05 1.42
C PRO A 146 9.16 10.10 2.32
N VAL A 147 10.12 9.66 3.12
CA VAL A 147 11.31 10.45 3.49
C VAL A 147 11.13 11.97 3.33
N SER A 148 10.43 12.61 4.26
CA SER A 148 10.82 13.97 4.62
C SER A 148 12.04 13.87 5.53
N SER A 149 13.15 13.43 4.93
CA SER A 149 14.51 13.70 5.38
C SER A 149 14.85 15.20 5.32
N PHE A 150 13.84 16.09 5.26
CA PHE A 150 13.91 17.54 5.38
C PHE A 150 13.81 18.04 6.83
N VAL A 151 14.05 17.18 7.82
CA VAL A 151 14.47 17.62 9.17
C VAL A 151 15.80 16.96 9.53
N SER A 152 16.75 17.00 8.59
CA SER A 152 18.17 16.88 8.89
C SER A 152 18.81 18.21 8.51
N ALA A 153 19.52 18.84 9.45
CA ALA A 153 20.29 20.09 9.32
C ALA A 153 19.63 21.44 9.70
N ALA A 154 18.69 21.51 10.66
CA ALA A 154 18.26 22.80 11.23
C ALA A 154 18.33 22.93 12.77
N LEU A 155 19.07 22.06 13.46
CA LEU A 155 19.46 22.25 14.86
C LEU A 155 20.99 22.15 15.05
N ALA A 156 21.74 22.73 14.11
CA ALA A 156 23.19 22.89 14.20
C ALA A 156 23.55 24.37 14.05
N PRO A 157 23.00 25.26 14.90
CA PRO A 157 23.94 26.02 15.72
C PRO A 157 23.35 26.47 17.06
N VAL A 158 23.32 25.61 18.08
CA VAL A 158 23.37 26.07 19.49
C VAL A 158 24.14 25.01 20.27
N PHE A 159 25.07 25.42 21.13
CA PHE A 159 26.00 24.61 21.95
C PHE A 159 27.43 24.37 21.43
N TYR A 160 27.96 25.26 20.57
CA TYR A 160 29.42 25.46 20.49
C TYR A 160 29.83 26.92 20.81
N MET A 161 29.17 27.52 21.80
CA MET A 161 29.52 28.86 22.31
C MET A 161 29.48 28.98 23.85
N ILE A 162 29.53 27.87 24.58
CA ILE A 162 29.72 27.91 26.04
C ILE A 162 30.70 26.79 26.36
N PHE A 163 31.79 27.10 27.07
CA PHE A 163 32.95 26.24 27.39
C PHE A 163 34.12 26.21 26.40
N VAL A 164 34.51 27.37 25.88
CA VAL A 164 35.95 27.72 25.78
C VAL A 164 36.10 29.16 26.29
N HIS A 165 36.42 29.30 27.58
CA HIS A 165 37.18 30.39 28.18
C HIS A 165 38.02 29.76 29.29
#